data_AF-A0A958DEM5-F1
#
_entry.id   AF-A0A958DEM5-F1
#
_cell.length_a   1.000
_cell.length_b   1.000
_cell.length_c   1.000
_cell.angle_alpha   90.00
_cell.angle_beta   90.00
_cell.angle_gamma   90.00
#
_symmetry.space_group_name_H-M   'P 1'
#
loop_
_entity.id
_entity.type
_entity.pdbx_description
1 polymer ?
#
loop_
_entity_poly.entity_id
_entity_poly.type
_entity_poly.pdbx_seq_one_letter_code
_entity_poly.pdbx_strand_id
1 'polypeptide(L)'
;MKIISVTNRKGGVGKSTMAATIGAGLAMAGLRVCIVDTDSQGHVSLMLAMPDENGLYNALINKQHLPQVVREVAPSAYLPD
;
A
#
# COMPACT_ATOMS: atom_id res chain seq x y z
N MET A 1 9.53 -15.12 -3.84
CA MET A 1 8.80 -13.84 -3.64
C MET A 1 8.04 -13.54 -4.93
N LYS A 2 6.74 -13.19 -4.85
CA LYS A 2 5.92 -12.85 -6.02
C LYS A 2 5.68 -11.34 -6.01
N ILE A 3 5.87 -10.68 -7.15
CA ILE A 3 5.67 -9.23 -7.31
C ILE A 3 4.51 -9.02 -8.28
N ILE A 4 3.54 -8.21 -7.89
CA ILE A 4 2.37 -7.86 -8.69
C ILE A 4 2.36 -6.34 -8.81
N SER A 5 2.31 -5.82 -10.05
CA SER A 5 2.18 -4.40 -10.31
C SER A 5 0.79 -4.10 -10.86
N VAL A 6 0.09 -3.15 -10.25
CA VAL A 6 -1.21 -2.66 -10.71
C VAL A 6 -0.98 -1.30 -11.39
N THR A 7 -1.04 -1.28 -12.71
CA THR A 7 -0.75 -0.07 -13.50
C THR A 7 -1.83 0.19 -14.54
N ASN A 8 -2.12 1.47 -14.77
CA ASN A 8 -3.01 1.96 -15.81
C ASN A 8 -2.78 3.48 -15.98
N ARG A 9 -2.66 3.93 -17.23
CA ARG A 9 -2.40 5.33 -17.60
C ARG A 9 -3.57 6.29 -17.28
N LYS A 10 -4.79 5.76 -17.10
CA LYS A 10 -5.96 6.57 -16.77
C LYS A 10 -6.13 6.72 -15.25
N GLY A 11 -6.41 7.94 -14.78
CA GLY A 11 -6.80 8.21 -13.39
C GLY A 11 -8.22 7.71 -13.07
N GLY A 12 -8.51 7.42 -11.80
CA GLY A 12 -9.87 7.05 -11.37
C GLY A 12 -10.39 5.69 -11.85
N VAL A 13 -9.50 4.78 -12.28
CA VAL A 13 -9.88 3.43 -12.76
C VAL A 13 -9.74 2.34 -11.69
N GLY A 14 -9.61 2.72 -10.42
CA GLY A 14 -9.57 1.78 -9.29
C GLY A 14 -8.23 1.07 -9.06
N LYS A 15 -7.10 1.59 -9.54
CA LYS A 15 -5.77 0.97 -9.35
C LYS A 15 -5.43 0.77 -7.86
N SER A 16 -5.47 1.85 -7.09
CA SER A 16 -5.14 1.83 -5.66
C SER A 16 -6.15 0.97 -4.89
N THR A 17 -7.44 1.08 -5.24
CA THR A 17 -8.50 0.22 -4.72
C THR A 17 -8.17 -1.25 -4.95
N MET A 18 -7.91 -1.67 -6.19
CA MET A 18 -7.56 -3.05 -6.50
C MET A 18 -6.31 -3.52 -5.77
N ALA A 19 -5.26 -2.69 -5.71
CA ALA A 19 -4.02 -3.03 -5.01
C ALA A 19 -4.26 -3.26 -3.50
N ALA A 20 -5.01 -2.37 -2.85
CA ALA A 20 -5.37 -2.49 -1.44
C ALA A 20 -6.28 -3.69 -1.18
N THR A 21 -7.34 -3.88 -1.98
CA THR A 21 -8.27 -5.02 -1.84
C THR A 21 -7.57 -6.36 -2.03
N ILE A 22 -6.76 -6.51 -3.08
CA ILE A 22 -6.01 -7.74 -3.33
C ILE A 22 -5.00 -7.98 -2.20
N GLY A 23 -4.26 -6.94 -1.78
CA GLY A 23 -3.28 -7.06 -0.71
C GLY A 23 -3.91 -7.45 0.63
N ALA A 24 -5.00 -6.80 1.01
CA ALA A 24 -5.76 -7.13 2.22
C ALA A 24 -6.33 -8.55 2.16
N GLY A 25 -6.97 -8.95 1.05
CA GLY A 25 -7.50 -10.31 0.88
C GLY A 25 -6.43 -11.40 0.98
N LEU A 26 -5.24 -11.17 0.39
CA LEU A 26 -4.11 -12.08 0.51
C LEU A 26 -3.58 -12.15 1.96
N ALA A 27 -3.53 -11.01 2.66
CA ALA A 27 -3.10 -10.96 4.06
C ALA A 27 -4.10 -11.68 4.99
N MET A 28 -5.40 -11.50 4.76
CA MET A 28 -6.47 -12.21 5.48
C MET A 28 -6.43 -13.72 5.22
N ALA A 29 -5.94 -14.17 4.06
CA ALA A 29 -5.69 -15.56 3.74
C ALA A 29 -4.42 -16.15 4.39
N GLY A 30 -3.74 -15.38 5.27
CA GLY A 30 -2.55 -15.82 6.00
C GLY A 30 -1.24 -15.63 5.24
N LEU A 31 -1.25 -14.94 4.09
CA LEU A 31 -0.02 -14.67 3.35
C LEU A 31 0.68 -13.42 3.89
N ARG A 32 2.01 -13.44 3.86
CA ARG A 32 2.81 -12.24 4.10
C ARG A 32 2.74 -11.31 2.89
N VAL A 33 2.13 -10.15 3.08
CA VAL A 33 1.93 -9.15 2.02
C VAL A 33 2.65 -7.85 2.40
N CYS A 34 3.26 -7.22 1.40
CA CYS A 34 3.77 -5.87 1.49
C CYS A 34 3.14 -5.08 0.35
N ILE A 35 2.46 -3.97 0.67
CA ILE A 35 1.95 -3.03 -0.31
C ILE A 35 2.92 -1.87 -0.40
N VAL A 36 3.29 -1.50 -1.62
CA VAL A 36 4.11 -0.33 -1.92
C VAL A 36 3.23 0.63 -2.70
N ASP A 37 2.84 1.75 -2.09
CA ASP A 37 2.11 2.80 -2.77
C ASP A 37 3.09 3.72 -3.50
N THR A 38 2.96 3.77 -4.83
CA THR A 38 3.76 4.63 -5.70
C THR A 38 3.02 5.89 -6.14
N ASP A 39 1.75 6.03 -5.74
CA ASP A 39 0.92 7.19 -6.04
C ASP A 39 1.01 8.19 -4.87
N SER A 40 1.39 9.42 -5.15
CA SER A 40 1.56 10.45 -4.12
C SER A 40 0.22 10.96 -3.53
N GLN A 41 -0.92 10.44 -4.01
CA GLN A 41 -2.24 10.77 -3.45
C GLN A 41 -2.55 9.99 -2.16
N GLY A 42 -1.81 8.93 -1.84
CA GLY A 42 -1.92 8.22 -0.56
C GLY A 42 -3.23 7.45 -0.35
N HIS A 43 -3.96 7.12 -1.41
CA HIS A 43 -5.25 6.40 -1.31
C HIS A 43 -5.13 5.05 -0.62
N VAL A 44 -4.00 4.34 -0.76
CA VAL A 44 -3.78 3.07 -0.07
C VAL A 44 -3.70 3.27 1.44
N SER A 45 -3.00 4.32 1.89
CA SER A 45 -2.87 4.63 3.31
C SER A 45 -4.24 4.90 3.94
N LEU A 46 -5.10 5.64 3.23
CA LEU A 46 -6.48 5.91 3.65
C LEU A 46 -7.30 4.62 3.82
N MET A 47 -7.29 3.74 2.81
CA MET A 47 -8.02 2.46 2.84
C MET A 47 -7.50 1.50 3.91
N LEU A 48 -6.30 1.72 4.44
CA LEU A 48 -5.68 0.90 5.47
C LEU A 48 -5.70 1.56 6.85
N ALA A 49 -6.47 2.65 7.01
CA ALA A 49 -6.59 3.43 8.24
C ALA A 49 -5.23 3.84 8.84
N MET A 50 -4.26 4.14 7.98
CA MET A 50 -2.92 4.58 8.40
C MET A 50 -2.64 6.01 7.94
N PRO A 51 -1.83 6.78 8.69
CA PRO A 51 -1.39 8.09 8.25
C PRO A 51 -0.50 7.97 7.00
N ASP A 52 -0.66 8.89 6.04
CA ASP A 52 0.27 9.02 4.93
C ASP A 52 1.50 9.84 5.36
N GLU A 53 2.60 9.13 5.60
CA GLU A 53 3.89 9.70 6.01
C GLU A 53 4.92 9.71 4.88
N ASN A 54 4.49 9.57 3.62
CA ASN A 54 5.40 9.56 2.45
C ASN A 54 6.48 8.47 2.53
N GLY A 55 6.15 7.28 3.03
CA GLY A 55 7.12 6.22 3.34
C GLY A 55 8.04 5.85 2.17
N LEU A 56 7.48 5.71 0.96
CA LEU A 56 8.28 5.39 -0.23
C LEU A 56 9.24 6.51 -0.62
N TYR A 57 8.79 7.76 -0.57
CA TYR A 57 9.63 8.93 -0.82
C TYR A 57 10.79 8.99 0.18
N ASN A 58 10.50 8.76 1.46
CA ASN A 58 11.50 8.79 2.51
C ASN A 58 12.57 7.69 2.35
N ALA A 59 12.19 6.48 1.93
CA ALA A 59 13.14 5.43 1.61
C ALA A 59 13.99 5.74 0.37
N LEU A 60 13.37 6.18 -0.72
CA LEU A 60 14.06 6.31 -2.01
C LEU A 60 14.84 7.61 -2.15
N ILE A 61 14.29 8.73 -1.67
CA ILE A 61 14.84 10.07 -1.85
C ILE A 61 15.63 10.49 -0.62
N ASN A 62 15.01 10.45 0.56
CA ASN A 62 15.66 10.84 1.81
C ASN A 62 16.60 9.77 2.38
N LYS A 63 16.67 8.60 1.75
CA LYS A 63 17.52 7.46 2.15
C LYS A 63 17.32 7.02 3.60
N GLN A 64 16.10 7.22 4.14
CA GLN A 64 15.74 6.67 5.44
C GLN A 64 15.74 5.14 5.38
N HIS A 65 16.09 4.50 6.49
CA HIS A 65 16.20 3.05 6.54
C HIS A 65 14.79 2.42 6.43
N LEU A 66 14.63 1.39 5.59
CA LEU A 66 13.31 0.78 5.30
C LEU A 66 12.47 0.45 6.55
N PRO A 67 13.01 -0.16 7.62
CA PRO A 67 12.28 -0.40 8.87
C PRO A 67 11.67 0.84 9.52
N GLN A 68 12.19 2.05 9.25
CA GLN A 68 11.67 3.29 9.79
C GLN A 68 10.44 3.80 9.03
N VAL A 69 10.27 3.39 7.76
CA VAL A 69 9.19 3.86 6.88
C VAL A 69 8.14 2.79 6.59
N VAL A 70 8.42 1.52 6.88
CA VAL A 70 7.43 0.44 6.81
C VAL A 70 6.51 0.52 8.01
N ARG A 71 5.21 0.27 7.78
CA ARG A 71 4.19 0.19 8.81
C ARG A 71 3.54 -1.18 8.75
N GLU A 72 3.42 -1.82 9.90
CA GLU A 72 2.59 -3.01 10.03
C GLU A 72 1.13 -2.59 10.17
N VAL A 73 0.26 -3.27 9.44
CA VAL A 73 -1.17 -2.99 9.44
C VAL A 73 -1.90 -4.31 9.64
N ALA A 74 -2.85 -4.32 10.58
CA ALA A 74 -3.71 -5.46 10.78
C ALA A 74 -4.59 -5.67 9.53
N PRO A 75 -4.78 -6.90 9.02
CA PRO A 75 -5.65 -7.13 7.88
C PRO A 75 -7.08 -6.61 8.08
N SER A 76 -7.56 -6.53 9.33
CA SER A 76 -8.86 -5.97 9.71
C SER A 76 -8.94 -4.44 9.65
N ALA A 77 -7.83 -3.72 9.46
CA ALA A 77 -7.82 -2.27 9.31
C ALA A 77 -8.18 -1.83 7.88
N TYR A 78 -8.29 -2.77 6.94
CA TYR A 78 -8.77 -2.46 5.60
C TYR A 78 -10.24 -2.00 5.64
N LEU A 79 -10.47 -0.77 5.19
CA LEU A 79 -11.77 -0.16 5.00
C LEU A 79 -12.06 -0.15 3.49
N PRO A 80 -12.95 -1.01 2.98
CA PRO A 80 -13.46 -0.83 1.64
C PRO A 80 -14.29 0.47 1.58
N ASP A 81 -14.01 1.31 0.59
CA ASP A 81 -14.84 2.48 0.26
C ASP A 81 -16.32 2.08 0.04
#